data_AF-A0A7G5N1X6-F1
#
_entry.id   AF-A0A7G5N1X6-F1
#
_cell.length_a   1.000
_cell.length_b   1.000
_cell.length_c   1.000
_cell.angle_alpha   90.00
_cell.angle_beta   90.00
_cell.angle_gamma   90.00
#
_symmetry.space_group_name_H-M   'P 1'
#
loop_
_entity.id
_entity.type
_entity.pdbx_description
1 polymer ?
#
loop_
_entity_poly.entity_id
_entity_poly.type
_entity_poly.pdbx_seq_one_letter_code
_entity_poly.pdbx_strand_id
1 'polypeptide(L)'
;MQDIEQIYTKYAVQVYKYLFSLCRDPHTAEELTQETFFRAMKSIDSFRGECRLYVWLCQIAKNLWIKERRRQQRVDREEPGDEIPSKAMQPDEEVIARDERMCLYKSLHQLPEPVREVMYLRISGDFSFREIGEILGRDENWARVTFYRGKQKIREENRHGM
;
A
#
# COMPACT_ATOMS: atom_id res chain seq x y z
N MET A 1 -13.77 7.69 -22.84
CA MET A 1 -13.17 8.48 -21.73
C MET A 1 -13.98 8.39 -20.43
N GLN A 2 -15.29 8.13 -20.46
CA GLN A 2 -16.14 7.98 -19.25
C GLN A 2 -15.73 6.83 -18.31
N ASP A 3 -15.07 5.77 -18.81
CA ASP A 3 -14.68 4.64 -17.97
C ASP A 3 -13.56 4.98 -16.97
N ILE A 4 -12.55 5.76 -17.37
CA ILE A 4 -11.40 6.02 -16.49
C ILE A 4 -11.74 6.95 -15.33
N GLU A 5 -12.66 7.89 -15.55
CA GLU A 5 -13.17 8.78 -14.51
C GLU A 5 -13.94 7.98 -13.46
N GLN A 6 -14.80 7.05 -13.88
CA GLN A 6 -15.49 6.14 -12.97
C GLN A 6 -14.53 5.22 -12.21
N ILE A 7 -13.51 4.69 -12.89
CA ILE A 7 -12.45 3.88 -12.28
C ILE A 7 -11.70 4.71 -11.23
N TYR A 8 -11.37 5.97 -11.54
CA TYR A 8 -10.71 6.88 -10.61
C TYR A 8 -11.58 7.13 -9.38
N THR A 9 -12.83 7.59 -9.55
CA THR A 9 -13.74 7.86 -8.44
C THR A 9 -13.96 6.63 -7.55
N LYS A 10 -13.96 5.42 -8.15
CA LYS A 10 -14.18 4.17 -7.43
C LYS A 10 -12.97 3.68 -6.66
N TYR A 11 -11.75 3.85 -7.19
CA TYR A 11 -10.54 3.18 -6.70
C TYR A 11 -9.46 4.12 -6.15
N ALA A 12 -9.53 5.44 -6.39
CA ALA A 12 -8.47 6.38 -6.01
C ALA A 12 -8.18 6.35 -4.51
N VAL A 13 -9.22 6.35 -3.68
CA VAL A 13 -9.06 6.31 -2.21
C VAL A 13 -8.39 5.02 -1.76
N GLN A 14 -8.75 3.87 -2.33
CA GLN A 14 -8.16 2.58 -1.95
C GLN A 14 -6.70 2.46 -2.43
N VAL A 15 -6.39 2.94 -3.63
CA VAL A 15 -5.02 2.99 -4.16
C VAL A 15 -4.15 3.93 -3.33
N TYR A 16 -4.67 5.12 -2.98
CA TYR A 16 -3.99 6.07 -2.10
C TYR A 16 -3.66 5.44 -0.75
N LYS A 17 -4.65 4.83 -0.08
CA LYS A 17 -4.39 4.25 1.24
C LYS A 17 -3.41 3.07 1.17
N TYR A 18 -3.42 2.30 0.08
CA TYR A 18 -2.41 1.27 -0.19
C TYR A 18 -1.01 1.88 -0.34
N LEU A 19 -0.85 2.90 -1.17
CA LEU A 19 0.44 3.58 -1.34
C LEU A 19 0.91 4.24 -0.04
N PHE A 20 0.02 4.89 0.69
CA PHE A 20 0.30 5.45 2.01
C PHE A 20 0.77 4.39 3.01
N SER A 21 0.21 3.18 2.96
CA SER A 21 0.68 2.07 3.81
C SER A 21 2.11 1.63 3.50
N LEU A 22 2.57 1.85 2.26
CA LEU A 22 3.91 1.51 1.78
C LEU A 22 4.93 2.62 2.06
N CYS A 23 4.61 3.86 1.65
CA CYS A 23 5.55 4.99 1.73
C CYS A 23 5.52 5.73 3.07
N ARG A 24 4.38 5.69 3.79
CA ARG A 24 4.12 6.46 5.02
C ARG A 24 4.32 7.98 4.89
N ASP A 25 4.24 8.49 3.67
CA ASP A 25 4.38 9.91 3.36
C ASP A 25 3.15 10.33 2.53
N PRO A 26 2.29 11.24 3.04
CA PRO A 26 1.06 11.63 2.36
C PRO A 26 1.31 12.18 0.96
N HIS A 27 2.38 12.98 0.81
CA HIS A 27 2.73 13.63 -0.46
C HIS A 27 3.15 12.60 -1.51
N THR A 28 4.10 11.74 -1.17
CA THR A 28 4.52 10.62 -2.02
C THR A 28 3.34 9.70 -2.35
N ALA A 29 2.46 9.41 -1.39
CA ALA A 29 1.29 8.59 -1.64
C ALA A 29 0.34 9.22 -2.67
N GLU A 30 0.10 10.53 -2.56
CA GLU A 30 -0.74 11.28 -3.48
C GLU A 30 -0.13 11.32 -4.88
N GLU A 31 1.15 11.68 -5.01
CA GLU A 31 1.86 11.71 -6.29
C GLU A 31 1.84 10.35 -6.99
N LEU A 32 2.18 9.28 -6.26
CA LEU A 32 2.17 7.93 -6.81
C LEU A 32 0.75 7.47 -7.17
N THR A 33 -0.28 7.94 -6.47
CA THR A 33 -1.67 7.65 -6.82
C THR A 33 -2.02 8.30 -8.15
N GLN A 34 -1.72 9.58 -8.31
CA GLN A 34 -1.95 10.31 -9.56
C GLN A 34 -1.22 9.64 -10.74
N GLU A 35 0.06 9.33 -10.58
CA GLU A 35 0.86 8.64 -11.60
C GLU A 35 0.33 7.22 -11.88
N THR A 36 -0.21 6.52 -10.88
CA THR A 36 -0.85 5.20 -11.07
C THR A 36 -2.01 5.30 -12.05
N PHE A 37 -2.93 6.25 -11.84
CA PHE A 37 -4.09 6.42 -12.72
C PHE A 37 -3.70 7.00 -14.08
N PHE A 38 -2.69 7.86 -14.14
CA PHE A 38 -2.15 8.33 -15.42
C PHE A 38 -1.60 7.18 -16.27
N ARG A 39 -0.83 6.27 -15.67
CA ARG A 39 -0.33 5.07 -16.36
C ARG A 39 -1.46 4.11 -16.72
N ALA A 40 -2.39 3.88 -15.80
CA ALA A 40 -3.55 3.06 -16.06
C ALA A 40 -4.34 3.59 -17.26
N MET A 41 -4.57 4.90 -17.36
CA MET A 41 -5.24 5.51 -18.50
C MET A 41 -4.53 5.23 -19.84
N LYS A 42 -3.19 5.22 -19.85
CA LYS A 42 -2.40 4.92 -21.06
C LYS A 42 -2.38 3.45 -21.45
N SER A 43 -2.62 2.54 -20.50
CA SER A 43 -2.49 1.10 -20.72
C SER A 43 -3.79 0.33 -20.53
N ILE A 44 -4.91 1.01 -20.24
CA ILE A 44 -6.19 0.36 -19.94
C ILE A 44 -6.70 -0.50 -21.11
N ASP A 45 -6.44 -0.09 -22.34
CA ASP A 45 -6.81 -0.86 -23.54
C ASP A 45 -6.03 -2.19 -23.64
N SER A 46 -4.90 -2.31 -22.94
CA SER A 46 -4.12 -3.54 -22.86
C SER A 46 -4.55 -4.46 -21.72
N PHE A 47 -5.47 -4.01 -20.85
CA PHE A 47 -5.94 -4.79 -19.72
C PHE A 47 -6.88 -5.91 -20.19
N ARG A 48 -6.41 -7.16 -20.08
CA ARG A 48 -7.11 -8.36 -20.59
C ARG A 48 -8.15 -8.95 -19.64
N GLY A 49 -8.34 -8.36 -18.46
CA GLY A 49 -9.27 -8.87 -17.44
C GLY A 49 -8.83 -10.17 -16.76
N GLU A 50 -7.55 -10.53 -16.85
CA GLU A 50 -6.98 -11.74 -16.24
C GLU A 50 -6.99 -11.69 -14.69
N CYS A 51 -7.06 -10.50 -14.12
CA CYS A 51 -7.25 -10.25 -12.70
C CYS A 51 -8.31 -9.16 -12.48
N ARG A 52 -8.69 -8.89 -11.23
CA ARG A 52 -9.59 -7.76 -10.94
C ARG A 52 -8.88 -6.44 -11.27
N LEU A 53 -9.63 -5.46 -11.78
CA LEU A 53 -9.05 -4.15 -12.12
C LEU A 53 -8.29 -3.50 -10.95
N TYR A 54 -8.78 -3.66 -9.72
CA TYR A 54 -8.11 -3.15 -8.54
C TYR A 54 -6.75 -3.84 -8.26
N VAL A 55 -6.63 -5.15 -8.53
CA VAL A 55 -5.35 -5.89 -8.45
C VAL A 55 -4.34 -5.27 -9.40
N TRP A 56 -4.78 -5.04 -10.64
CA TRP A 56 -3.94 -4.45 -11.67
C TRP A 56 -3.49 -3.02 -11.31
N LEU A 57 -4.38 -2.19 -10.77
CA LEU A 57 -4.02 -0.85 -10.26
C LEU A 57 -2.98 -0.94 -9.13
N CYS A 58 -3.13 -1.87 -8.17
CA CYS A 58 -2.15 -2.08 -7.10
C CYS A 58 -0.79 -2.56 -7.62
N GLN A 59 -0.76 -3.35 -8.70
CA GLN A 59 0.51 -3.75 -9.34
C GLN A 59 1.22 -2.55 -9.97
N ILE A 60 0.49 -1.67 -10.66
CA ILE A 60 1.05 -0.41 -11.21
C ILE A 60 1.61 0.46 -10.07
N ALA A 61 0.79 0.69 -9.04
CA ALA A 61 1.17 1.49 -7.87
C ALA A 61 2.42 0.95 -7.16
N LYS A 62 2.49 -0.37 -6.96
CA LYS A 62 3.66 -1.02 -6.35
C LYS A 62 4.93 -0.83 -7.18
N ASN A 63 4.83 -1.00 -8.50
CA ASN A 63 5.97 -0.82 -9.39
C ASN A 63 6.49 0.63 -9.37
N LEU A 64 5.58 1.60 -9.31
CA LEU A 64 5.92 3.01 -9.14
C LEU A 64 6.63 3.26 -7.81
N TRP A 65 6.10 2.74 -6.70
CA TRP A 65 6.73 2.83 -5.39
C TRP A 65 8.14 2.22 -5.37
N ILE A 66 8.33 1.03 -5.93
CA ILE A 66 9.65 0.38 -6.01
C ILE A 66 10.64 1.26 -6.79
N LYS A 67 10.18 1.88 -7.89
CA LYS A 67 11.00 2.80 -8.69
C LYS A 67 11.40 4.03 -7.86
N GLU A 68 10.44 4.65 -7.17
CA GLU A 68 10.67 5.85 -6.37
C GLU A 68 11.60 5.56 -5.18
N ARG A 69 11.36 4.47 -4.45
CA ARG A 69 12.24 4.03 -3.37
C ARG A 69 13.69 3.77 -3.82
N ARG A 70 13.87 3.23 -5.03
CA ARG A 70 15.22 3.04 -5.62
C ARG A 70 15.87 4.35 -6.00
N ARG A 71 15.09 5.37 -6.39
CA ARG A 71 15.58 6.71 -6.70
C ARG A 71 16.07 7.40 -5.43
N GLN A 72 15.27 7.38 -4.37
CA GLN A 72 15.63 7.94 -3.06
C GLN A 72 16.92 7.33 -2.51
N GLN A 73 17.05 5.99 -2.54
CA GLN A 73 18.27 5.29 -2.12
C GLN A 73 19.53 5.63 -2.93
N ARG A 74 19.40 6.15 -4.16
CA ARG A 74 20.55 6.59 -4.96
C ARG A 74 20.96 8.01 -4.61
N VAL A 75 20.00 8.90 -4.41
CA VAL A 75 20.23 10.29 -3.96
C VAL A 75 20.94 10.28 -2.60
N ASP A 76 20.48 9.46 -1.66
CA ASP A 76 21.09 9.31 -0.32
C ASP A 76 22.53 8.76 -0.35
N ARG A 77 22.96 8.15 -1.47
CA ARG A 77 24.33 7.62 -1.64
C ARG A 77 25.28 8.58 -2.34
N GLU A 78 24.74 9.60 -3.03
CA GLU A 78 25.52 10.53 -3.84
C GLU A 78 25.80 11.86 -3.11
N GLU A 79 25.10 12.15 -2.00
CA GLU A 79 25.41 13.29 -1.12
C GLU A 79 25.75 12.85 0.32
N PRO A 80 26.92 13.22 0.89
CA PRO A 80 27.09 13.25 2.34
C PRO A 80 26.41 14.54 2.85
N GLY A 81 25.08 14.56 2.81
CA GLY A 81 24.25 15.68 3.23
C GLY A 81 23.46 15.30 4.47
N ASP A 82 23.46 16.20 5.45
CA ASP A 82 22.85 16.06 6.78
C ASP A 82 21.56 15.23 6.79
N GLU A 83 21.49 14.27 7.71
CA GLU A 83 20.27 13.55 8.06
C GLU A 83 19.20 14.56 8.47
N ILE A 84 18.39 15.03 7.53
CA ILE A 84 17.09 15.60 7.83
C ILE A 84 16.27 14.41 8.31
N PRO A 85 15.86 14.35 9.58
CA PRO A 85 14.99 13.28 10.02
C PRO A 85 13.76 13.37 9.13
N SER A 86 13.46 12.30 8.38
CA SER A 86 12.14 12.13 7.78
C SER A 86 11.15 12.35 8.91
N LYS A 87 10.53 13.53 8.92
CA LYS A 87 9.43 13.84 9.83
C LYS A 87 8.39 12.81 9.45
N ALA A 88 8.31 11.74 10.24
CA ALA A 88 7.11 10.95 10.33
C ALA A 88 6.02 11.97 10.65
N MET A 89 5.26 12.38 9.63
CA MET A 89 4.10 13.23 9.83
C MET A 89 3.22 12.46 10.80
N GLN A 90 3.16 12.98 12.03
CA GLN A 90 2.06 12.68 12.94
C GLN A 90 0.79 12.99 12.13
N PRO A 91 -0.16 12.05 12.03
CA PRO A 91 -1.35 12.28 11.21
C PRO A 91 -2.06 13.55 11.69
N ASP A 92 -2.30 14.48 10.77
CA ASP A 92 -3.17 15.62 11.03
C ASP A 92 -4.53 15.09 11.48
N GLU A 93 -4.93 15.53 12.67
CA GLU A 93 -6.12 15.14 13.41
C GLU A 93 -7.38 15.69 12.77
N GLU A 94 -7.74 15.30 11.55
CA GLU A 94 -8.99 15.80 10.97
C GLU A 94 -9.68 14.88 9.96
N VAL A 95 -9.97 13.64 10.36
CA VAL A 95 -11.23 12.95 9.98
C VAL A 95 -11.63 11.99 11.11
N ILE A 96 -12.40 12.50 12.07
CA ILE A 96 -13.00 11.71 13.16
C ILE A 96 -14.13 10.84 12.59
N ALA A 97 -13.82 9.57 12.29
CA ALA A 97 -14.81 8.49 12.21
C ALA A 97 -14.19 7.07 12.29
N ARG A 98 -14.54 6.33 13.35
CA ARG A 98 -14.36 4.87 13.64
C ARG A 98 -13.07 4.42 14.36
N ASP A 99 -13.13 4.49 15.68
CA ASP A 99 -12.12 4.10 16.68
C ASP A 99 -11.44 2.73 16.47
N GLU A 100 -12.18 1.68 16.09
CA GLU A 100 -11.59 0.33 15.99
C GLU A 100 -10.72 0.13 14.73
N ARG A 101 -11.13 0.71 13.60
CA ARG A 101 -10.37 0.59 12.35
C ARG A 101 -9.07 1.37 12.44
N MET A 102 -9.08 2.52 13.12
CA MET A 102 -7.87 3.32 13.34
C MET A 102 -6.84 2.55 14.17
N CYS A 103 -7.25 1.92 15.28
CA CYS A 103 -6.35 1.09 16.07
C CYS A 103 -5.76 -0.07 15.24
N LEU A 104 -6.60 -0.76 14.43
CA LEU A 104 -6.12 -1.81 13.55
C LEU A 104 -5.07 -1.29 12.55
N TYR A 105 -5.34 -0.17 11.85
CA TYR A 105 -4.37 0.40 10.90
C TYR A 105 -3.08 0.85 11.59
N LYS A 106 -3.16 1.45 12.78
CA LYS A 106 -1.99 1.80 13.59
C LYS A 106 -1.15 0.56 13.93
N SER A 107 -1.76 -0.52 14.39
CA SER A 107 -1.06 -1.80 14.64
C SER A 107 -0.46 -2.38 13.36
N LEU A 108 -1.18 -2.32 12.23
CA LEU A 108 -0.67 -2.75 10.94
C LEU A 108 0.59 -1.98 10.53
N HIS A 109 0.63 -0.67 10.77
CA HIS A 109 1.79 0.14 10.45
C HIS A 109 3.04 -0.30 11.21
N GLN A 110 2.93 -0.82 12.43
CA GLN A 110 4.08 -1.30 13.21
C GLN A 110 4.64 -2.64 12.71
N LEU A 111 3.90 -3.38 11.89
CA LEU A 111 4.39 -4.63 11.35
C LEU A 111 5.57 -4.41 10.37
N PRO A 112 6.59 -5.28 10.41
CA PRO A 112 7.67 -5.24 9.44
C PRO A 112 7.20 -5.70 8.05
N GLU A 113 7.87 -5.22 7.00
CA GLU A 113 7.72 -5.81 5.67
C GLU A 113 8.29 -7.24 5.65
N PRO A 114 7.70 -8.16 4.88
CA PRO A 114 6.54 -8.00 3.99
C PRO A 114 5.18 -8.29 4.66
N VAL A 115 5.17 -8.51 5.98
CA VAL A 115 3.98 -8.91 6.74
C VAL A 115 2.90 -7.83 6.68
N ARG A 116 3.31 -6.57 6.85
CA ARG A 116 2.43 -5.42 6.75
C ARG A 116 1.72 -5.34 5.41
N GLU A 117 2.46 -5.42 4.30
CA GLU A 117 1.90 -5.33 2.94
C GLU A 117 0.86 -6.43 2.70
N VAL A 118 1.14 -7.67 3.11
CA VAL A 118 0.18 -8.79 3.04
C VAL A 118 -1.08 -8.52 3.86
N MET A 119 -0.93 -8.04 5.10
CA MET A 119 -2.07 -7.74 5.97
C MET A 119 -2.92 -6.60 5.40
N TYR A 120 -2.28 -5.56 4.86
CA TYR A 120 -2.97 -4.43 4.25
C TYR A 120 -3.78 -4.85 3.03
N LEU A 121 -3.17 -5.60 2.09
CA LEU A 121 -3.87 -6.12 0.92
C LEU A 121 -5.05 -7.01 1.33
N ARG A 122 -4.86 -7.88 2.33
CA ARG A 122 -5.92 -8.81 2.74
C ARG A 122 -7.09 -8.12 3.47
N ILE A 123 -6.82 -7.10 4.29
CA ILE A 123 -7.83 -6.46 5.15
C ILE A 123 -8.51 -5.28 4.44
N SER A 124 -7.77 -4.51 3.65
CA SER A 124 -8.27 -3.28 3.01
C SER A 124 -8.83 -3.52 1.62
N GLY A 125 -8.32 -4.54 0.92
CA GLY A 125 -8.55 -4.75 -0.51
C GLY A 125 -9.35 -5.99 -0.89
N ASP A 126 -9.77 -6.81 0.09
CA ASP A 126 -10.43 -8.11 -0.12
C ASP A 126 -9.71 -9.02 -1.14
N PHE A 127 -8.40 -8.86 -1.29
CA PHE A 127 -7.59 -9.67 -2.20
C PHE A 127 -7.51 -11.10 -1.68
N SER A 128 -7.71 -12.07 -2.57
CA SER A 128 -7.40 -13.47 -2.31
C SER A 128 -5.90 -13.65 -2.05
N PHE A 129 -5.52 -14.70 -1.33
CA PHE A 129 -4.10 -14.98 -1.09
C PHE A 129 -3.32 -15.22 -2.38
N ARG A 130 -3.99 -15.71 -3.42
CA ARG A 130 -3.42 -15.85 -4.77
C ARG A 130 -3.11 -14.48 -5.38
N GLU A 131 -4.08 -13.56 -5.41
CA GLU A 131 -3.88 -12.20 -5.93
C GLU A 131 -2.78 -11.46 -5.14
N ILE A 132 -2.73 -11.66 -3.81
CA ILE A 132 -1.64 -11.12 -2.98
C ILE A 132 -0.30 -11.71 -3.41
N GLY A 133 -0.20 -13.02 -3.60
CA GLY A 133 1.01 -13.65 -4.15
C GLY A 133 1.43 -13.03 -5.47
N GLU A 134 0.49 -12.87 -6.40
CA GLU A 134 0.73 -12.25 -7.72
C GLU A 134 1.22 -10.80 -7.61
N ILE A 135 0.61 -9.95 -6.78
CA ILE A 135 1.05 -8.57 -6.52
C ILE A 135 2.46 -8.55 -5.91
N LEU A 136 2.77 -9.51 -5.05
CA LEU A 136 4.02 -9.56 -4.28
C LEU A 136 5.14 -10.36 -4.96
N GLY A 137 4.88 -10.97 -6.12
CA GLY A 137 5.83 -11.85 -6.82
C GLY A 137 6.17 -13.12 -6.02
N ARG A 138 5.18 -13.67 -5.29
CA ARG A 138 5.29 -14.84 -4.42
C ARG A 138 4.14 -15.80 -4.66
N ASP A 139 4.22 -17.01 -4.10
CA ASP A 139 3.12 -17.97 -4.18
C ASP A 139 2.01 -17.70 -3.14
N GLU A 140 0.84 -18.30 -3.35
CA GLU A 140 -0.34 -18.17 -2.49
C GLU A 140 -0.09 -18.69 -1.07
N ASN A 141 0.69 -19.76 -0.92
CA ASN A 141 0.96 -20.36 0.39
C ASN A 141 1.83 -19.42 1.24
N TRP A 142 2.85 -18.82 0.63
CA TRP A 142 3.65 -17.77 1.25
C TRP A 142 2.78 -16.60 1.73
N ALA A 143 1.80 -16.16 0.93
CA ALA A 143 0.86 -15.10 1.33
C ALA A 143 -0.01 -15.52 2.53
N ARG A 144 -0.55 -16.75 2.54
CA ARG A 144 -1.31 -17.30 3.68
C ARG A 144 -0.49 -17.35 4.96
N VAL A 145 0.71 -17.92 4.91
CA VAL A 145 1.60 -18.06 6.07
C VAL A 145 2.00 -16.69 6.60
N THR A 146 2.34 -15.76 5.70
CA THR A 146 2.73 -14.39 6.07
C THR A 146 1.57 -13.65 6.74
N PHE A 147 0.36 -13.76 6.21
CA PHE A 147 -0.85 -13.19 6.82
C PHE A 147 -1.10 -13.78 8.21
N TYR A 148 -1.00 -15.10 8.36
CA TYR A 148 -1.20 -15.75 9.66
C TYR A 148 -0.19 -15.27 10.70
N ARG A 149 1.09 -15.12 10.33
CA ARG A 149 2.13 -14.55 11.20
C ARG A 149 1.80 -13.11 11.62
N GLY A 150 1.29 -12.29 10.69
CA GLY A 150 0.83 -10.94 10.99
C GLY A 150 -0.32 -10.91 12.00
N LYS A 151 -1.32 -11.78 11.84
CA LYS A 151 -2.41 -11.92 12.82
C LYS A 151 -1.92 -12.31 14.22
N GLN A 152 -0.92 -13.19 14.32
CA GLN A 152 -0.36 -13.58 15.62
C GLN A 152 0.32 -12.39 16.30
N LYS A 153 1.14 -11.62 15.57
CA LYS A 153 1.82 -10.43 16.11
C LYS A 153 0.85 -9.38 16.64
N ILE A 154 -0.19 -9.03 15.88
CA ILE A 154 -1.20 -8.07 16.34
C ILE A 154 -1.92 -8.59 17.60
N ARG A 155 -2.21 -9.90 17.66
CA ARG A 155 -2.87 -10.50 18.82
C ARG A 155 -1.98 -10.47 20.06
N GLU A 156 -0.68 -10.64 19.91
CA GLU A 156 0.30 -10.53 20.99
C GLU A 156 0.44 -9.09 21.47
N GLU A 157 0.56 -8.11 20.56
CA GLU A 157 0.64 -6.69 20.90
C GLU A 157 -0.61 -6.19 21.64
N ASN A 158 -1.80 -6.55 21.17
CA ASN A 158 -3.06 -6.18 21.83
C ASN A 158 -3.23 -6.83 23.22
N ARG A 159 -2.50 -7.90 23.53
CA ARG A 159 -2.52 -8.53 24.86
C ARG A 159 -1.58 -7.84 25.85
N HIS A 160 -0.53 -7.18 25.38
CA HIS A 160 0.45 -6.47 26.22
C HIS A 160 0.14 -4.98 26.40
N GLY A 161 -0.85 -4.45 25.67
CA GLY A 161 -1.35 -3.07 25.81
C GLY A 161 -2.57 -2.92 26.75
N MET A 162 -2.90 -3.95 27.54
CA MET A 162 -3.90 -3.91 28.62
C MET A 162 -3.21 -3.91 29.98
#